data_AF-A0A0J7KWU1-F1
#
_entry.id   AF-A0A0J7KWU1-F1
#
_cell.length_a   1.000
_cell.length_b   1.000
_cell.length_c   1.000
_cell.angle_alpha   90.00
_cell.angle_beta   90.00
_cell.angle_gamma   90.00
#
_symmetry.space_group_name_H-M   'P 1'
#
loop_
_entity.id
_entity.type
_entity.pdbx_description
1 polymer ?
#
loop_
_entity_poly.entity_id
_entity_poly.type
_entity_poly.pdbx_seq_one_letter_code
_entity_poly.pdbx_strand_id
1 'polypeptide(L)'
;IETEKSRPSPFANLIGRCFEPYLNIYIESLDRNLADLMDKFVSDSKTQPPGAKEFDGIEGPSSVLSSCADLFVFYKKCMLQCTQLSTGLIMLSLTETFQKYLREYAIKILQNNLPKVGGNASIGTSMSNITRDFRDLSTSGFIQNFQSFLKEGEIARYSKEEQSRICCILTTAEYCLETTQQLEGKLREKTDKCYSEKIVLSQEQDNFHKVISHCIQLLVQDLETACESALTTMTKVQWSSVEVVGDQSNYVNTIIAHLRQTIPTIRDRLSSCRKYFTQFCLKFASSFIAKLVQQLFKCKPLNAVGAEQLLLDVHMLKTALLDLPSTGYQVPRKAPVTYTKVVVKGMANAEMILKIVMSSIESATDFVKQCRMHLPDLQSSEFQKILDMKGLKKTEQVQFLEQFKQLENATKSHVVHDSPEHEAGRIKRLEKLVKKRV
;
A
#
# COMPACT_ATOMS: atom_id res chain seq x y z
N ILE A 1 23.30 3.30 -43.50
CA ILE A 1 22.51 3.62 -44.71
C ILE A 1 21.15 4.08 -44.20
N GLU A 2 20.99 5.40 -44.06
CA GLU A 2 19.69 6.01 -43.76
C GLU A 2 18.75 5.70 -44.93
N THR A 3 17.64 5.04 -44.65
CA THR A 3 16.59 4.79 -45.65
C THR A 3 15.88 6.11 -45.90
N GLU A 4 16.24 6.79 -46.99
CA GLU A 4 15.48 7.93 -47.50
C GLU A 4 14.00 7.52 -47.66
N LYS A 5 13.12 8.10 -46.83
CA LYS A 5 11.67 8.01 -47.06
C LYS A 5 11.39 8.66 -48.42
N SER A 6 10.88 7.87 -49.37
CA SER A 6 10.44 8.36 -50.67
C SER A 6 9.50 9.56 -50.48
N ARG A 7 9.72 10.64 -51.25
CA ARG A 7 8.85 11.83 -51.20
C ARG A 7 7.41 11.39 -51.48
N PRO A 8 6.44 11.70 -50.60
CA PRO A 8 5.06 11.28 -50.80
C PRO A 8 4.52 11.88 -52.10
N SER A 9 3.85 11.05 -52.90
CA SER A 9 3.19 11.48 -54.14
C SER A 9 2.29 12.69 -53.87
N PRO A 10 2.20 13.68 -54.78
CA PRO A 10 1.28 14.81 -54.64
C PRO A 10 -0.19 14.36 -54.58
N PHE A 11 -0.49 13.12 -54.95
CA PHE A 11 -1.82 12.52 -54.87
C PHE A 11 -2.09 11.75 -53.57
N ALA A 12 -1.10 11.61 -52.69
CA ALA A 12 -1.24 10.89 -51.43
C ALA A 12 -2.30 11.56 -50.54
N ASN A 13 -3.26 10.78 -50.05
CA ASN A 13 -4.34 11.19 -49.14
C ASN A 13 -5.35 12.23 -49.69
N LEU A 14 -5.32 12.56 -50.98
CA LEU A 14 -6.30 13.51 -51.57
C LEU A 14 -7.75 13.02 -51.48
N ILE A 15 -8.00 11.72 -51.74
CA ILE A 15 -9.34 11.13 -51.64
C ILE A 15 -9.77 11.05 -50.17
N GLY A 16 -8.86 10.66 -49.27
CA GLY A 16 -9.14 10.54 -47.83
C GLY A 16 -9.62 11.86 -47.21
N ARG A 17 -9.02 12.99 -47.61
CA ARG A 17 -9.41 14.34 -47.15
C ARG A 17 -10.88 14.69 -47.44
N CYS A 18 -11.44 14.20 -48.54
CA CYS A 18 -12.86 14.43 -48.86
C CYS A 18 -13.81 13.76 -47.88
N PHE A 19 -13.36 12.68 -47.21
CA PHE A 19 -14.17 11.91 -46.27
C PHE A 19 -13.93 12.28 -44.80
N GLU A 20 -12.89 13.07 -44.49
CA GLU A 20 -12.57 13.49 -43.13
C GLU A 20 -13.76 14.09 -42.35
N PRO A 21 -14.62 14.95 -42.93
CA PRO A 21 -15.80 15.47 -42.23
C PRO A 21 -16.80 14.40 -41.79
N TYR A 22 -16.81 13.24 -42.45
CA TYR A 22 -17.76 12.14 -42.21
C TYR A 22 -17.16 11.00 -41.36
N LEU A 23 -15.85 11.03 -41.09
CA LEU A 23 -15.16 9.99 -40.30
C LEU A 23 -15.61 9.96 -38.83
N ASN A 24 -16.35 10.96 -38.34
CA ASN A 24 -16.99 10.92 -37.02
C ASN A 24 -17.95 9.72 -36.87
N ILE A 25 -18.63 9.32 -37.95
CA ILE A 25 -19.52 8.15 -37.95
C ILE A 25 -18.72 6.86 -37.65
N TYR A 26 -17.48 6.78 -38.13
CA TYR A 26 -16.58 5.67 -37.81
C TYR A 26 -16.24 5.68 -36.31
N ILE A 27 -15.89 6.84 -35.73
CA ILE A 27 -15.60 6.96 -34.30
C ILE A 27 -16.82 6.57 -33.44
N GLU A 28 -18.03 7.01 -33.80
CA GLU A 28 -19.26 6.61 -33.11
C GLU A 28 -19.50 5.10 -33.19
N SER A 29 -19.18 4.48 -34.34
CA SER A 29 -19.27 3.02 -34.47
C SER A 29 -18.25 2.29 -33.58
N LEU A 30 -17.04 2.84 -33.44
CA LEU A 30 -16.02 2.31 -32.53
C LEU A 30 -16.42 2.45 -31.07
N ASP A 31 -17.01 3.59 -30.69
CA ASP A 31 -17.54 3.81 -29.34
C ASP A 31 -18.60 2.77 -28.99
N ARG A 32 -19.58 2.52 -29.87
CA ARG A 32 -20.59 1.47 -29.66
C ARG A 32 -19.97 0.08 -29.52
N ASN A 33 -19.05 -0.29 -30.41
CA ASN A 33 -18.36 -1.59 -30.34
C ASN A 33 -17.57 -1.77 -29.04
N LEU A 34 -16.93 -0.70 -28.54
CA LEU A 34 -16.19 -0.74 -27.27
C LEU A 34 -17.12 -0.77 -26.05
N ALA A 35 -18.28 -0.13 -26.11
CA ALA A 35 -19.32 -0.26 -25.09
C ALA A 35 -19.78 -1.71 -24.97
N ASP A 36 -20.15 -2.34 -26.08
CA ASP A 36 -20.58 -3.74 -26.12
C ASP A 36 -19.49 -4.69 -25.62
N LEU A 37 -18.23 -4.43 -26.01
CA LEU A 37 -17.09 -5.20 -25.54
C LEU A 37 -16.90 -5.07 -24.02
N MET A 38 -17.12 -3.88 -23.46
CA MET A 38 -16.99 -3.63 -22.02
C MET A 38 -18.11 -4.29 -21.22
N ASP A 39 -19.35 -4.24 -21.71
CA ASP A 39 -20.49 -4.94 -21.10
C ASP A 39 -20.28 -6.46 -21.11
N LYS A 40 -19.72 -6.99 -22.20
CA LYS A 40 -19.30 -8.40 -22.26
C LYS A 40 -18.24 -8.71 -21.20
N PHE A 41 -17.20 -7.89 -21.06
CA PHE A 41 -16.18 -8.11 -20.03
C PHE A 41 -16.74 -8.06 -18.61
N VAL A 42 -17.70 -7.17 -18.33
CA VAL A 42 -18.39 -7.11 -17.02
C VAL A 42 -19.22 -8.38 -16.78
N SER A 43 -19.90 -8.89 -17.81
CA SER A 43 -20.66 -10.15 -17.70
C SER A 43 -19.73 -11.33 -17.46
N ASP A 44 -18.63 -11.43 -18.22
CA ASP A 44 -17.64 -12.49 -18.10
C ASP A 44 -16.95 -12.46 -16.74
N SER A 45 -16.69 -11.27 -16.16
CA SER A 45 -16.10 -11.18 -14.81
C SER A 45 -17.03 -11.65 -13.70
N LYS A 46 -18.36 -11.64 -13.92
CA LYS A 46 -19.34 -12.18 -12.96
C LYS A 46 -19.40 -13.70 -13.00
N THR A 47 -19.25 -14.30 -14.18
CA THR A 47 -19.28 -15.77 -14.35
C THR A 47 -17.92 -16.40 -14.02
N GLN A 48 -16.82 -15.72 -14.35
CA GLN A 48 -15.45 -16.12 -14.06
C GLN A 48 -14.72 -14.96 -13.37
N PRO A 49 -14.73 -14.90 -12.03
CA PRO A 49 -14.07 -13.81 -11.32
C PRO A 49 -12.55 -13.83 -11.56
N PRO A 50 -11.88 -12.66 -11.52
CA PRO A 50 -10.43 -12.59 -11.72
C PRO A 50 -9.68 -13.52 -10.77
N GLY A 51 -8.69 -14.25 -11.28
CA GLY A 51 -7.90 -15.22 -10.51
C GLY A 51 -8.60 -16.55 -10.19
N ALA A 52 -9.84 -16.79 -10.63
CA ALA A 52 -10.57 -18.05 -10.36
C ALA A 52 -9.90 -19.30 -10.97
N LYS A 53 -9.29 -19.18 -12.16
CA LYS A 53 -8.60 -20.30 -12.84
C LYS A 53 -7.24 -20.64 -12.23
N GLU A 54 -6.69 -19.77 -11.39
CA GLU A 54 -5.40 -19.96 -10.70
C GLU A 54 -5.55 -20.67 -9.34
N PHE A 55 -6.78 -21.08 -9.00
CA PHE A 55 -7.06 -21.82 -7.77
C PHE A 55 -6.90 -23.34 -7.93
N ASP A 56 -6.62 -23.84 -9.13
CA ASP A 56 -6.45 -25.27 -9.42
C ASP A 56 -5.11 -25.86 -8.87
N GLY A 57 -4.58 -25.29 -7.79
CA GLY A 57 -3.37 -25.75 -7.10
C GLY A 57 -2.05 -25.44 -7.82
N ILE A 58 -2.07 -24.67 -8.91
CA ILE A 58 -0.86 -24.32 -9.66
C ILE A 58 -0.14 -23.16 -8.96
N GLU A 59 0.99 -23.46 -8.32
CA GLU A 59 1.94 -22.44 -7.85
C GLU A 59 2.58 -21.75 -9.06
N GLY A 60 2.43 -20.43 -9.17
CA GLY A 60 2.94 -19.68 -10.32
C GLY A 60 2.56 -18.20 -10.32
N PRO A 61 3.09 -17.41 -11.29
CA PRO A 61 2.70 -16.01 -11.47
C PRO A 61 1.21 -15.90 -11.75
N SER A 62 0.57 -14.86 -11.20
CA SER A 62 -0.77 -14.50 -11.66
C SER A 62 -0.72 -14.11 -13.13
N SER A 63 -1.62 -14.71 -13.88
CA SER A 63 -1.94 -14.41 -15.26
C SER A 63 -2.68 -13.08 -15.37
N VAL A 64 -2.36 -12.35 -16.44
CA VAL A 64 -3.08 -11.14 -16.84
C VAL A 64 -4.44 -11.55 -17.40
N LEU A 65 -5.50 -10.79 -17.07
CA LEU A 65 -6.83 -11.04 -17.61
C LEU A 65 -6.84 -10.99 -19.14
N SER A 66 -7.47 -11.98 -19.77
CA SER A 66 -7.58 -12.04 -21.24
C SER A 66 -8.37 -10.86 -21.82
N SER A 67 -9.35 -10.32 -21.07
CA SER A 67 -10.09 -9.11 -21.44
C SER A 67 -9.19 -7.90 -21.68
N CYS A 68 -8.08 -7.79 -20.94
CA CYS A 68 -7.09 -6.75 -21.19
C CYS A 68 -6.37 -6.95 -22.53
N ALA A 69 -5.96 -8.19 -22.83
CA ALA A 69 -5.31 -8.50 -24.10
C ALA A 69 -6.24 -8.21 -25.28
N ASP A 70 -7.51 -8.63 -25.17
CA ASP A 70 -8.53 -8.39 -26.19
C ASP A 70 -8.77 -6.88 -26.42
N LEU A 71 -8.82 -6.08 -25.35
CA LEU A 71 -8.97 -4.61 -25.45
C LEU A 71 -7.82 -3.96 -26.22
N PHE A 72 -6.57 -4.28 -25.87
CA PHE A 72 -5.41 -3.66 -26.55
C PHE A 72 -5.21 -4.20 -27.97
N VAL A 73 -5.60 -5.44 -28.27
CA VAL A 73 -5.67 -5.96 -29.64
C VAL A 73 -6.71 -5.18 -30.45
N PHE A 74 -7.87 -4.88 -29.87
CA PHE A 74 -8.90 -4.06 -30.50
C PHE A 74 -8.39 -2.64 -30.79
N TYR A 75 -7.74 -1.98 -29.82
CA TYR A 75 -7.12 -0.67 -30.02
C TYR A 75 -6.08 -0.67 -31.12
N LYS A 76 -5.21 -1.68 -31.17
CA LYS A 76 -4.22 -1.83 -32.24
C LYS A 76 -4.89 -1.92 -33.62
N LYS A 77 -5.96 -2.71 -33.75
CA LYS A 77 -6.72 -2.85 -35.00
C LYS A 77 -7.35 -1.51 -35.41
N CYS A 78 -8.01 -0.82 -34.48
CA CYS A 78 -8.65 0.47 -34.75
C CYS A 78 -7.62 1.54 -35.15
N MET A 79 -6.48 1.60 -34.46
CA MET A 79 -5.40 2.51 -34.81
C MET A 79 -4.86 2.23 -36.21
N LEU A 80 -4.59 0.97 -36.56
CA LEU A 80 -4.09 0.61 -37.90
C LEU A 80 -5.09 1.00 -39.00
N GLN A 81 -6.39 0.73 -38.78
CA GLN A 81 -7.44 1.12 -39.72
C GLN A 81 -7.57 2.65 -39.83
N CYS A 82 -7.58 3.36 -38.71
CA CYS A 82 -7.68 4.82 -38.70
C CYS A 82 -6.52 5.47 -39.44
N THR A 83 -5.29 4.96 -39.29
CA THR A 83 -4.11 5.50 -39.99
C THR A 83 -4.13 5.30 -41.51
N GLN A 84 -4.97 4.39 -42.03
CA GLN A 84 -5.19 4.27 -43.48
C GLN A 84 -6.18 5.32 -44.00
N LEU A 85 -7.00 5.90 -43.13
CA LEU A 85 -8.08 6.84 -43.46
C LEU A 85 -7.67 8.30 -43.23
N SER A 86 -7.10 8.61 -42.06
CA SER A 86 -6.63 9.95 -41.69
C SER A 86 -5.59 9.88 -40.57
N THR A 87 -4.69 10.87 -40.55
CA THR A 87 -3.65 11.07 -39.51
C THR A 87 -3.85 12.38 -38.73
N GLY A 88 -4.95 13.09 -38.99
CA GLY A 88 -5.25 14.41 -38.44
C GLY A 88 -6.19 14.38 -37.22
N LEU A 89 -7.24 15.20 -37.24
CA LEU A 89 -8.16 15.38 -36.12
C LEU A 89 -8.86 14.09 -35.67
N ILE A 90 -9.14 13.17 -36.59
CA ILE A 90 -9.81 11.90 -36.29
C ILE A 90 -8.96 11.01 -35.37
N MET A 91 -7.63 11.10 -35.43
CA MET A 91 -6.73 10.40 -34.51
C MET A 91 -6.87 10.92 -33.07
N LEU A 92 -7.20 12.21 -32.90
CA LEU A 92 -7.49 12.77 -31.58
C LEU A 92 -8.81 12.23 -31.04
N SER A 93 -9.87 12.23 -31.86
CA SER A 93 -11.16 11.64 -31.47
C SER A 93 -11.04 10.15 -31.15
N LEU A 94 -10.25 9.40 -31.91
CA LEU A 94 -9.94 8.00 -31.60
C LEU A 94 -9.24 7.86 -30.24
N THR A 95 -8.28 8.74 -29.96
CA THR A 95 -7.56 8.77 -28.68
C THR A 95 -8.51 9.06 -27.52
N GLU A 96 -9.43 10.01 -27.67
CA GLU A 96 -10.46 10.32 -26.67
C GLU A 96 -11.36 9.12 -26.39
N THR A 97 -11.77 8.38 -27.43
CA THR A 97 -12.50 7.12 -27.27
C THR A 97 -11.66 6.09 -26.49
N PHE A 98 -10.39 5.90 -26.82
CA PHE A 98 -9.53 4.98 -26.07
C PHE A 98 -9.36 5.39 -24.60
N GLN A 99 -9.19 6.69 -24.33
CA GLN A 99 -9.12 7.20 -22.96
C GLN A 99 -10.38 6.87 -22.17
N LYS A 100 -11.57 7.11 -22.75
CA LYS A 100 -12.87 6.78 -22.13
C LYS A 100 -12.91 5.30 -21.72
N TYR A 101 -12.58 4.39 -22.64
CA TYR A 101 -12.68 2.94 -22.36
C TYR A 101 -11.54 2.39 -21.50
N LEU A 102 -10.36 3.03 -21.46
CA LEU A 102 -9.32 2.71 -20.46
C LEU A 102 -9.78 3.07 -19.05
N ARG A 103 -10.43 4.23 -18.86
CA ARG A 103 -11.02 4.62 -17.57
C ARG A 103 -12.13 3.65 -17.15
N GLU A 104 -13.02 3.32 -18.08
CA GLU A 104 -14.11 2.36 -17.84
C GLU A 104 -13.56 0.98 -17.48
N TYR A 105 -12.53 0.49 -18.16
CA TYR A 105 -11.89 -0.78 -17.82
C TYR A 105 -11.28 -0.77 -16.42
N ALA A 106 -10.55 0.30 -16.07
CA ALA A 106 -9.97 0.46 -14.73
C ALA A 106 -11.04 0.44 -13.63
N ILE A 107 -12.19 1.07 -13.85
CA ILE A 107 -13.27 1.16 -12.84
C ILE A 107 -14.13 -0.12 -12.84
N LYS A 108 -14.77 -0.44 -13.98
CA LYS A 108 -15.78 -1.48 -14.07
C LYS A 108 -15.21 -2.89 -13.97
N ILE A 109 -14.00 -3.12 -14.50
CA ILE A 109 -13.39 -4.46 -14.53
C ILE A 109 -12.38 -4.63 -13.40
N LEU A 110 -11.50 -3.66 -13.16
CA LEU A 110 -10.46 -3.82 -12.14
C LEU A 110 -10.97 -3.44 -10.74
N GLN A 111 -11.40 -2.19 -10.52
CA GLN A 111 -11.78 -1.72 -9.18
C GLN A 111 -13.03 -2.43 -8.63
N ASN A 112 -14.08 -2.60 -9.43
CA ASN A 112 -15.34 -3.21 -8.96
C ASN A 112 -15.21 -4.70 -8.63
N ASN A 113 -14.17 -5.38 -9.12
CA ASN A 113 -13.91 -6.78 -8.80
C ASN A 113 -12.97 -6.95 -7.58
N LEU A 114 -12.42 -5.87 -7.03
CA LEU A 114 -11.63 -5.95 -5.79
C LEU A 114 -12.54 -6.21 -4.58
N PRO A 115 -12.05 -6.96 -3.56
CA PRO A 115 -12.76 -7.12 -2.31
C PRO A 115 -13.03 -5.75 -1.66
N LYS A 116 -14.28 -5.52 -1.24
CA LYS A 116 -14.62 -4.32 -0.49
C LYS A 116 -14.09 -4.47 0.93
N VAL A 117 -13.21 -3.54 1.35
CA VAL A 117 -12.70 -3.48 2.72
C VAL A 117 -13.86 -3.44 3.70
N GLY A 118 -13.85 -4.32 4.71
CA GLY A 118 -14.89 -4.50 5.71
C GLY A 118 -15.49 -3.18 6.22
N GLY A 119 -16.74 -2.95 5.79
CA GLY A 119 -17.57 -1.81 6.07
C GLY A 119 -18.76 -1.85 5.13
N ASN A 120 -19.76 -2.65 5.48
CA ASN A 120 -20.93 -3.04 4.68
C ASN A 120 -20.65 -4.17 3.68
N ALA A 121 -20.79 -5.40 4.19
CA ALA A 121 -21.51 -6.39 3.44
C ALA A 121 -22.75 -5.71 2.83
N SER A 122 -22.88 -5.82 1.52
CA SER A 122 -24.12 -5.61 0.79
C SER A 122 -25.17 -6.61 1.26
N ILE A 123 -25.66 -6.46 2.49
CA ILE A 123 -26.99 -6.91 2.91
C ILE A 123 -27.95 -5.87 2.35
N GLY A 124 -28.16 -5.94 1.04
CA GLY A 124 -28.96 -4.96 0.32
C GLY A 124 -29.45 -5.57 -0.96
N THR A 125 -30.27 -6.62 -0.83
CA THR A 125 -31.53 -6.85 -1.58
C THR A 125 -32.12 -8.26 -1.41
N SER A 126 -31.44 -9.22 -0.75
CA SER A 126 -31.94 -10.62 -0.72
C SER A 126 -32.27 -11.22 0.65
N MET A 127 -32.05 -10.51 1.77
CA MET A 127 -32.39 -11.02 3.13
C MET A 127 -33.60 -10.34 3.77
N SER A 128 -34.12 -9.26 3.21
CA SER A 128 -35.33 -8.58 3.71
C SER A 128 -36.59 -9.45 3.61
N ASN A 129 -36.58 -10.47 2.76
CA ASN A 129 -37.72 -11.37 2.57
C ASN A 129 -37.69 -12.56 3.55
N ILE A 130 -36.52 -13.02 4.00
CA ILE A 130 -36.42 -14.15 4.95
C ILE A 130 -36.73 -13.73 6.39
N THR A 131 -36.45 -12.48 6.77
CA THR A 131 -36.71 -11.99 8.14
C THR A 131 -38.17 -11.59 8.36
N ARG A 132 -38.96 -11.40 7.28
CA ARG A 132 -40.40 -11.11 7.40
C ARG A 132 -41.20 -12.37 7.70
N ASP A 133 -40.89 -13.48 7.04
CA ASP A 133 -41.65 -14.74 7.20
C ASP A 133 -41.33 -15.51 8.48
N PHE A 134 -40.22 -15.21 9.17
CA PHE A 134 -39.86 -15.84 10.45
C PHE A 134 -40.30 -15.07 11.69
N ARG A 135 -40.81 -13.83 11.52
CA ARG A 135 -41.23 -12.99 12.65
C ARG A 135 -42.56 -13.43 13.26
N ASP A 136 -43.33 -14.22 12.52
CA ASP A 136 -44.64 -14.73 12.94
C ASP A 136 -44.58 -16.05 13.72
N LEU A 137 -43.39 -16.63 13.94
CA LEU A 137 -43.23 -17.80 14.80
C LEU A 137 -42.57 -17.40 16.13
N SER A 138 -43.41 -16.95 17.05
CA SER A 138 -43.05 -16.70 18.44
C SER A 138 -42.66 -18.00 19.16
N THR A 139 -41.37 -18.34 19.13
CA THR A 139 -40.76 -19.31 20.05
C THR A 139 -39.48 -18.71 20.62
N SER A 140 -39.63 -18.08 21.78
CA SER A 140 -38.65 -17.29 22.54
C SER A 140 -37.49 -18.09 23.16
N GLY A 141 -37.01 -19.14 22.49
CA GLY A 141 -35.96 -20.03 23.01
C GLY A 141 -34.76 -20.27 22.08
N PHE A 142 -34.83 -19.89 20.80
CA PHE A 142 -33.78 -20.19 19.80
C PHE A 142 -32.98 -18.96 19.30
N ILE A 143 -33.40 -17.74 19.64
CA ILE A 143 -32.79 -16.50 19.11
C ILE A 143 -31.56 -16.05 19.93
N GLN A 144 -31.42 -16.49 21.18
CA GLN A 144 -30.34 -16.06 22.06
C GLN A 144 -28.95 -16.61 21.63
N ASN A 145 -28.91 -17.78 21.00
CA ASN A 145 -27.66 -18.37 20.51
C ASN A 145 -27.19 -17.78 19.17
N PHE A 146 -28.09 -17.21 18.36
CA PHE A 146 -27.71 -16.54 17.10
C PHE A 146 -27.22 -15.11 17.32
N GLN A 147 -27.69 -14.40 18.36
CA GLN A 147 -27.14 -13.09 18.75
C GLN A 147 -25.73 -13.19 19.35
N SER A 148 -25.33 -14.34 19.89
CA SER A 148 -23.96 -14.58 20.37
C SER A 148 -22.94 -14.76 19.23
N PHE A 149 -23.38 -15.10 18.02
CA PHE A 149 -22.53 -15.20 16.82
C PHE A 149 -22.32 -13.87 16.07
N LEU A 150 -23.00 -12.80 16.50
CA LEU A 150 -22.86 -11.43 15.96
C LEU A 150 -22.12 -10.49 16.92
N LYS A 151 -21.30 -11.06 17.82
CA LYS A 151 -20.49 -10.29 18.74
C LYS A 151 -19.09 -10.07 18.15
N GLU A 152 -18.77 -8.78 17.99
CA GLU A 152 -17.46 -8.20 17.67
C GLU A 152 -17.02 -8.24 16.20
N GLY A 153 -16.84 -7.04 15.65
CA GLY A 153 -16.39 -6.80 14.28
C GLY A 153 -14.92 -7.18 14.09
N GLU A 154 -14.65 -8.47 13.99
CA GLU A 154 -13.44 -8.95 13.34
C GLU A 154 -13.57 -8.70 11.83
N ILE A 155 -12.69 -7.87 11.29
CA ILE A 155 -12.52 -7.76 9.83
C ILE A 155 -12.12 -9.15 9.34
N ALA A 156 -13.00 -9.83 8.61
CA ALA A 156 -12.71 -11.15 8.11
C ALA A 156 -11.47 -11.12 7.21
N ARG A 157 -10.52 -12.02 7.49
CA ARG A 157 -9.36 -12.33 6.65
C ARG A 157 -9.81 -12.63 5.22
N TYR A 158 -9.04 -12.19 4.22
CA TYR A 158 -9.29 -12.62 2.85
C TYR A 158 -8.98 -14.10 2.67
N SER A 159 -9.84 -14.77 1.91
CA SER A 159 -9.62 -16.14 1.47
C SER A 159 -8.42 -16.20 0.50
N LYS A 160 -7.85 -17.40 0.29
CA LYS A 160 -6.78 -17.59 -0.71
C LYS A 160 -7.24 -17.18 -2.12
N GLU A 161 -8.52 -17.38 -2.42
CA GLU A 161 -9.13 -16.97 -3.70
C GLU A 161 -9.19 -15.45 -3.84
N GLU A 162 -9.55 -14.73 -2.78
CA GLU A 162 -9.58 -13.27 -2.77
C GLU A 162 -8.18 -12.67 -2.86
N GLN A 163 -7.19 -13.24 -2.16
CA GLN A 163 -5.79 -12.86 -2.31
C GLN A 163 -5.28 -13.08 -3.74
N SER A 164 -5.65 -14.21 -4.36
CA SER A 164 -5.35 -14.50 -5.77
C SER A 164 -5.97 -13.47 -6.70
N ARG A 165 -7.25 -13.14 -6.48
CA ARG A 165 -7.98 -12.11 -7.23
C ARG A 165 -7.28 -10.76 -7.17
N ILE A 166 -6.88 -10.32 -5.98
CA ILE A 166 -6.16 -9.05 -5.79
C ILE A 166 -4.83 -9.06 -6.57
N CYS A 167 -4.07 -10.17 -6.52
CA CYS A 167 -2.81 -10.31 -7.25
C CYS A 167 -3.02 -10.28 -8.78
N CYS A 168 -4.02 -11.00 -9.29
CA CYS A 168 -4.38 -11.01 -10.70
C CYS A 168 -4.78 -9.62 -11.21
N ILE A 169 -5.61 -8.89 -10.45
CA ILE A 169 -6.00 -7.51 -10.77
C ILE A 169 -4.79 -6.58 -10.75
N LEU A 170 -3.88 -6.73 -9.78
CA LEU A 170 -2.64 -5.95 -9.70
C LEU A 170 -1.75 -6.18 -10.93
N THR A 171 -1.48 -7.43 -11.29
CA THR A 171 -0.69 -7.79 -12.48
C THR A 171 -1.36 -7.30 -13.76
N THR A 172 -2.68 -7.37 -13.85
CA THR A 172 -3.42 -6.84 -15.00
C THR A 172 -3.33 -5.32 -15.09
N ALA A 173 -3.48 -4.60 -13.98
CA ALA A 173 -3.35 -3.15 -13.94
C ALA A 173 -1.93 -2.69 -14.34
N GLU A 174 -0.91 -3.42 -13.93
CA GLU A 174 0.47 -3.18 -14.37
C GLU A 174 0.63 -3.35 -15.87
N TYR A 175 0.10 -4.44 -16.43
CA TYR A 175 0.14 -4.64 -17.87
C TYR A 175 -0.63 -3.55 -18.62
N CYS A 176 -1.80 -3.13 -18.12
CA CYS A 176 -2.54 -2.00 -18.69
C CYS A 176 -1.74 -0.70 -18.66
N LEU A 177 -1.05 -0.42 -17.56
CA LEU A 177 -0.22 0.76 -17.39
C LEU A 177 0.90 0.81 -18.44
N GLU A 178 1.72 -0.24 -18.51
CA GLU A 178 2.82 -0.33 -19.47
C GLU A 178 2.32 -0.27 -20.92
N THR A 179 1.23 -0.98 -21.22
CA THR A 179 0.67 -1.02 -22.58
C THR A 179 0.01 0.31 -22.97
N THR A 180 -0.58 1.04 -22.01
CA THR A 180 -1.10 2.40 -22.23
C THR A 180 0.02 3.37 -22.58
N GLN A 181 1.16 3.27 -21.89
CA GLN A 181 2.34 4.08 -22.22
C GLN A 181 2.86 3.79 -23.64
N GLN A 182 2.91 2.51 -24.03
CA GLN A 182 3.29 2.12 -25.40
C GLN A 182 2.28 2.60 -26.44
N LEU A 183 0.98 2.52 -26.13
CA LEU A 183 -0.11 2.99 -26.98
C LEU A 183 -0.02 4.49 -27.22
N GLU A 184 0.23 5.29 -26.18
CA GLU A 184 0.44 6.75 -26.32
C GLU A 184 1.58 7.05 -27.29
N GLY A 185 2.72 6.38 -27.13
CA GLY A 185 3.87 6.54 -28.03
C GLY A 185 3.53 6.19 -29.48
N LYS A 186 2.77 5.11 -29.70
CA LYS A 186 2.36 4.67 -31.04
C LYS A 186 1.34 5.60 -31.68
N LEU A 187 0.37 6.08 -30.91
CA LEU A 187 -0.61 7.08 -31.38
C LEU A 187 0.10 8.37 -31.79
N ARG A 188 1.08 8.84 -31.00
CA ARG A 188 1.90 10.00 -31.33
C ARG A 188 2.73 9.82 -32.60
N GLU A 189 3.34 8.64 -32.78
CA GLU A 189 4.13 8.30 -33.97
C GLU A 189 3.30 8.31 -35.26
N LYS A 190 2.02 7.93 -35.16
CA LYS A 190 1.10 7.78 -36.28
C LYS A 190 0.25 9.01 -36.59
N THR A 191 0.32 10.04 -35.74
CA THR A 191 -0.47 11.27 -35.86
C THR A 191 0.39 12.39 -36.44
N ASP A 192 -0.23 13.29 -37.21
CA ASP A 192 0.45 14.47 -37.75
C ASP A 192 1.09 15.32 -36.64
N LYS A 193 2.26 15.91 -36.91
CA LYS A 193 3.05 16.65 -35.91
C LYS A 193 2.25 17.73 -35.19
N CYS A 194 1.33 18.41 -35.87
CA CYS A 194 0.49 19.47 -35.31
C CYS A 194 -0.49 18.97 -34.22
N TYR A 195 -0.81 17.68 -34.21
CA TYR A 195 -1.78 17.08 -33.29
C TYR A 195 -1.13 16.09 -32.32
N SER A 196 0.06 15.57 -32.63
CA SER A 196 0.77 14.57 -31.82
C SER A 196 0.95 14.99 -30.35
N GLU A 197 1.28 16.26 -30.07
CA GLU A 197 1.44 16.76 -28.70
C GLU A 197 0.14 16.79 -27.88
N LYS A 198 -1.03 16.78 -28.53
CA LYS A 198 -2.33 16.74 -27.86
C LYS A 198 -2.72 15.35 -27.37
N ILE A 199 -2.03 14.30 -27.83
CA ILE A 199 -2.26 12.92 -27.40
C ILE A 199 -1.55 12.72 -26.07
N VAL A 200 -2.32 12.63 -24.98
CA VAL A 200 -1.81 12.46 -23.61
C VAL A 200 -2.67 11.42 -22.91
N LEU A 201 -2.09 10.32 -22.43
CA LEU A 201 -2.81 9.27 -21.70
C LEU A 201 -2.37 9.17 -20.23
N SER A 202 -1.79 10.25 -19.68
CA SER A 202 -1.28 10.28 -18.31
C SER A 202 -2.39 10.04 -17.27
N GLN A 203 -3.59 10.57 -17.50
CA GLN A 203 -4.72 10.41 -16.57
C GLN A 203 -5.17 8.94 -16.48
N GLU A 204 -5.10 8.20 -17.59
CA GLU A 204 -5.43 6.78 -17.67
C GLU A 204 -4.34 5.94 -16.98
N GLN A 205 -3.07 6.28 -17.21
CA GLN A 205 -1.93 5.68 -16.50
C GLN A 205 -2.07 5.88 -14.98
N ASP A 206 -2.43 7.09 -14.53
CA ASP A 206 -2.68 7.39 -13.12
C ASP A 206 -3.82 6.54 -12.54
N ASN A 207 -4.86 6.24 -13.31
CA ASN A 207 -5.95 5.38 -12.85
C ASN A 207 -5.47 3.94 -12.62
N PHE A 208 -4.63 3.38 -13.50
CA PHE A 208 -4.02 2.07 -13.27
C PHE A 208 -3.06 2.09 -12.08
N HIS A 209 -2.27 3.14 -11.90
CA HIS A 209 -1.44 3.34 -10.70
C HIS A 209 -2.27 3.36 -9.41
N LYS A 210 -3.45 3.99 -9.41
CA LYS A 210 -4.38 3.98 -8.27
C LYS A 210 -4.90 2.57 -7.99
N VAL A 211 -5.26 1.80 -9.02
CA VAL A 211 -5.68 0.39 -8.86
C VAL A 211 -4.56 -0.44 -8.22
N ILE A 212 -3.34 -0.37 -8.75
CA ILE A 212 -2.18 -1.08 -8.21
C ILE A 212 -1.95 -0.71 -6.74
N SER A 213 -1.99 0.59 -6.43
CA SER A 213 -1.79 1.09 -5.07
C SER A 213 -2.86 0.58 -4.10
N HIS A 214 -4.12 0.49 -4.57
CA HIS A 214 -5.23 -0.04 -3.79
C HIS A 214 -5.06 -1.55 -3.54
N CYS A 215 -4.70 -2.34 -4.56
CA CYS A 215 -4.40 -3.76 -4.40
C CYS A 215 -3.31 -4.02 -3.34
N ILE A 216 -2.22 -3.24 -3.38
CA ILE A 216 -1.14 -3.35 -2.38
C ILE A 216 -1.67 -3.03 -0.98
N GLN A 217 -2.50 -2.00 -0.84
CA GLN A 217 -3.09 -1.64 0.46
C GLN A 217 -4.00 -2.75 1.01
N LEU A 218 -4.81 -3.39 0.15
CA LEU A 218 -5.67 -4.51 0.55
C LEU A 218 -4.84 -5.69 1.07
N LEU A 219 -3.75 -6.05 0.37
CA LEU A 219 -2.86 -7.12 0.81
C LEU A 219 -2.16 -6.78 2.13
N VAL A 220 -1.71 -5.53 2.31
CA VAL A 220 -1.11 -5.07 3.58
C VAL A 220 -2.11 -5.22 4.71
N GLN A 221 -3.34 -4.72 4.52
CA GLN A 221 -4.38 -4.77 5.54
C GLN A 221 -4.74 -6.20 5.92
N ASP A 222 -4.82 -7.12 4.96
CA ASP A 222 -5.10 -8.54 5.20
C ASP A 222 -4.02 -9.21 6.06
N LEU A 223 -2.74 -8.89 5.81
CA LEU A 223 -1.64 -9.40 6.59
C LEU A 223 -1.59 -8.78 8.00
N GLU A 224 -1.86 -7.48 8.12
CA GLU A 224 -1.97 -6.82 9.43
C GLU A 224 -3.11 -7.39 10.27
N THR A 225 -4.25 -7.67 9.64
CA THR A 225 -5.41 -8.28 10.30
C THR A 225 -5.08 -9.68 10.81
N ALA A 226 -4.27 -10.45 10.07
CA ALA A 226 -3.78 -11.74 10.54
C ALA A 226 -2.93 -11.66 11.81
N CYS A 227 -2.20 -10.55 12.02
CA CYS A 227 -1.36 -10.35 13.19
C CYS A 227 -2.13 -9.76 14.41
N GLU A 228 -3.36 -9.29 14.23
CA GLU A 228 -4.06 -8.50 15.26
C GLU A 228 -4.41 -9.29 16.51
N SER A 229 -4.85 -10.54 16.35
CA SER A 229 -5.21 -11.41 17.49
C SER A 229 -3.99 -11.70 18.37
N ALA A 230 -2.83 -11.94 17.76
CA ALA A 230 -1.57 -12.14 18.47
C ALA A 230 -1.10 -10.86 19.19
N LEU A 231 -1.19 -9.70 18.54
CA LEU A 231 -0.90 -8.41 19.17
C LEU A 231 -1.86 -8.10 20.33
N THR A 232 -3.13 -8.46 20.20
CA THR A 232 -4.10 -8.33 21.29
C THR A 232 -3.74 -9.24 22.46
N THR A 233 -3.31 -10.46 22.17
CA THR A 233 -2.87 -11.43 23.18
C THR A 233 -1.66 -10.91 23.96
N MET A 234 -0.68 -10.34 23.26
CA MET A 234 0.50 -9.68 23.85
C MET A 234 0.11 -8.62 24.89
N THR A 235 -0.89 -7.78 24.61
CA THR A 235 -1.33 -6.74 25.57
C THR A 235 -2.06 -7.28 26.80
N LYS A 236 -2.58 -8.50 26.73
CA LYS A 236 -3.29 -9.16 27.85
C LYS A 236 -2.36 -9.95 28.77
N VAL A 237 -1.10 -10.14 28.39
CA VAL A 237 -0.11 -10.82 29.23
C VAL A 237 0.18 -9.99 30.47
N GLN A 238 0.17 -10.63 31.64
CA GLN A 238 0.54 -9.99 32.89
C GLN A 238 2.07 -9.90 33.01
N TRP A 239 2.67 -8.95 32.29
CA TRP A 239 4.13 -8.79 32.21
C TRP A 239 4.80 -8.51 33.56
N SER A 240 4.07 -8.00 34.55
CA SER A 240 4.57 -7.78 35.90
C SER A 240 4.75 -9.05 36.73
N SER A 241 4.12 -10.17 36.34
CA SER A 241 4.22 -11.47 37.03
C SER A 241 5.18 -12.44 36.33
N VAL A 242 5.91 -11.97 35.32
CA VAL A 242 6.94 -12.78 34.65
C VAL A 242 8.18 -12.81 35.53
N GLU A 243 8.60 -14.01 35.95
CA GLU A 243 9.73 -14.21 36.86
C GLU A 243 10.98 -14.78 36.18
N VAL A 244 10.82 -15.41 35.01
CA VAL A 244 11.92 -16.03 34.26
C VAL A 244 11.81 -15.64 32.78
N VAL A 245 12.97 -15.31 32.18
CA VAL A 245 13.09 -15.14 30.72
C VAL A 245 13.21 -16.53 30.10
N GLY A 246 12.34 -16.83 29.15
CA GLY A 246 12.35 -18.06 28.37
C GLY A 246 12.66 -17.82 26.90
N ASP A 247 12.17 -18.71 26.05
CA ASP A 247 12.18 -18.53 24.61
C ASP A 247 11.17 -17.45 24.16
N GLN A 248 11.08 -17.22 22.85
CA GLN A 248 10.11 -16.27 22.30
C GLN A 248 8.67 -16.62 22.66
N SER A 249 7.89 -15.59 23.00
CA SER A 249 6.50 -15.74 23.42
C SER A 249 5.61 -16.32 22.33
N ASN A 250 4.51 -16.98 22.73
CA ASN A 250 3.58 -17.62 21.79
C ASN A 250 2.97 -16.65 20.76
N TYR A 251 2.72 -15.39 21.13
CA TYR A 251 2.20 -14.41 20.15
C TYR A 251 3.21 -14.14 19.03
N VAL A 252 4.52 -14.19 19.31
CA VAL A 252 5.59 -14.06 18.30
C VAL A 252 5.56 -15.26 17.37
N ASN A 253 5.41 -16.47 17.90
CA ASN A 253 5.26 -17.70 17.10
C ASN A 253 4.06 -17.59 16.15
N THR A 254 2.91 -17.13 16.63
CA THR A 254 1.70 -16.93 15.83
C THR A 254 1.91 -15.90 14.71
N ILE A 255 2.51 -14.75 15.02
CA ILE A 255 2.82 -13.73 14.00
C ILE A 255 3.74 -14.30 12.93
N ILE A 256 4.86 -14.93 13.32
CA ILE A 256 5.83 -15.52 12.39
C ILE A 256 5.17 -16.59 11.53
N ALA A 257 4.28 -17.42 12.09
CA ALA A 257 3.54 -18.43 11.34
C ALA A 257 2.65 -17.79 10.25
N HIS A 258 1.91 -16.73 10.57
CA HIS A 258 1.09 -16.01 9.59
C HIS A 258 1.92 -15.38 8.47
N LEU A 259 3.08 -14.80 8.80
CA LEU A 259 4.02 -14.27 7.81
C LEU A 259 4.53 -15.38 6.88
N ARG A 260 4.99 -16.50 7.45
CA ARG A 260 5.53 -17.65 6.68
C ARG A 260 4.49 -18.31 5.79
N GLN A 261 3.22 -18.29 6.19
CA GLN A 261 2.13 -18.86 5.40
C GLN A 261 1.72 -17.94 4.24
N THR A 262 1.65 -16.62 4.48
CA THR A 262 1.04 -15.68 3.52
C THR A 262 2.05 -15.13 2.50
N ILE A 263 3.28 -14.85 2.94
CA ILE A 263 4.29 -14.18 2.12
C ILE A 263 4.67 -14.98 0.88
N PRO A 264 4.97 -16.29 0.93
CA PRO A 264 5.34 -17.06 -0.26
C PRO A 264 4.23 -17.05 -1.31
N THR A 265 2.97 -17.21 -0.89
CA THR A 265 1.82 -17.21 -1.81
C THR A 265 1.69 -15.88 -2.56
N ILE A 266 1.76 -14.74 -1.86
CA ILE A 266 1.71 -13.42 -2.51
C ILE A 266 2.92 -13.21 -3.42
N ARG A 267 4.12 -13.59 -2.96
CA ARG A 267 5.36 -13.46 -3.71
C ARG A 267 5.30 -14.21 -5.04
N ASP A 268 4.83 -15.46 -5.02
CA ASP A 268 4.83 -16.31 -6.21
C ASP A 268 3.83 -15.80 -7.24
N ARG A 269 2.66 -15.34 -6.81
CA ARG A 269 1.66 -14.68 -7.67
C ARG A 269 2.17 -13.37 -8.26
N LEU A 270 2.95 -12.59 -7.51
CA LEU A 270 3.52 -11.31 -7.97
C LEU A 270 4.93 -11.44 -8.57
N SER A 271 5.35 -12.66 -8.94
CA SER A 271 6.71 -12.91 -9.44
C SER A 271 7.03 -12.16 -10.73
N SER A 272 6.04 -11.93 -11.61
CA SER A 272 6.14 -11.12 -12.83
C SER A 272 6.27 -9.61 -12.55
N CYS A 273 5.84 -9.14 -11.38
CA CYS A 273 5.82 -7.72 -11.01
C CYS A 273 6.48 -7.47 -9.64
N ARG A 274 7.68 -8.01 -9.46
CA ARG A 274 8.45 -8.03 -8.19
C ARG A 274 8.61 -6.67 -7.47
N LYS A 275 8.59 -5.56 -8.21
CA LYS A 275 8.63 -4.20 -7.64
C LYS A 275 7.45 -3.96 -6.68
N TYR A 276 6.27 -4.47 -6.99
CA TYR A 276 5.08 -4.32 -6.15
C TYR A 276 5.08 -5.26 -4.96
N PHE A 277 5.61 -6.47 -5.08
CA PHE A 277 5.86 -7.33 -3.91
C PHE A 277 6.81 -6.64 -2.91
N THR A 278 7.88 -6.03 -3.41
CA THR A 278 8.81 -5.26 -2.56
C THR A 278 8.12 -4.08 -1.88
N GLN A 279 7.27 -3.35 -2.61
CA GLN A 279 6.48 -2.23 -2.07
C GLN A 279 5.47 -2.70 -1.02
N PHE A 280 4.83 -3.85 -1.24
CA PHE A 280 3.95 -4.51 -0.28
C PHE A 280 4.68 -4.82 1.03
N CYS A 281 5.83 -5.51 0.97
CA CYS A 281 6.63 -5.80 2.16
C CYS A 281 7.02 -4.51 2.91
N LEU A 282 7.49 -3.49 2.18
CA LEU A 282 7.88 -2.20 2.76
C LEU A 282 6.72 -1.51 3.48
N LYS A 283 5.55 -1.43 2.84
CA LYS A 283 4.35 -0.82 3.43
C LYS A 283 3.87 -1.61 4.65
N PHE A 284 3.83 -2.93 4.56
CA PHE A 284 3.50 -3.79 5.69
C PHE A 284 4.46 -3.59 6.86
N ALA A 285 5.78 -3.69 6.65
CA ALA A 285 6.75 -3.52 7.72
C ALA A 285 6.63 -2.14 8.38
N SER A 286 6.48 -1.08 7.59
CA SER A 286 6.36 0.29 8.13
C SER A 286 5.13 0.46 9.01
N SER A 287 3.98 -0.05 8.57
CA SER A 287 2.70 0.04 9.29
C SER A 287 2.65 -0.90 10.50
N PHE A 288 3.08 -2.15 10.33
CA PHE A 288 3.18 -3.14 11.40
C PHE A 288 4.12 -2.69 12.52
N ILE A 289 5.30 -2.14 12.22
CA ILE A 289 6.23 -1.65 13.24
C ILE A 289 5.60 -0.51 14.05
N ALA A 290 4.94 0.45 13.38
CA ALA A 290 4.24 1.52 14.07
C ALA A 290 3.13 0.97 14.99
N LYS A 291 2.38 -0.04 14.53
CA LYS A 291 1.36 -0.72 15.33
C LYS A 291 1.95 -1.50 16.51
N LEU A 292 3.05 -2.22 16.31
CA LEU A 292 3.76 -2.94 17.36
C LEU A 292 4.20 -1.98 18.47
N VAL A 293 4.79 -0.83 18.13
CA VAL A 293 5.15 0.21 19.10
C VAL A 293 3.93 0.71 19.88
N GLN A 294 2.79 0.91 19.21
CA GLN A 294 1.55 1.29 19.90
C GLN A 294 1.05 0.22 20.87
N GLN A 295 1.20 -1.07 20.55
CA GLN A 295 0.80 -2.18 21.43
C GLN A 295 1.81 -2.38 22.58
N LEU A 296 3.10 -2.13 22.35
CA LEU A 296 4.13 -2.13 23.40
C LEU A 296 3.79 -1.14 24.52
N PHE A 297 3.34 0.07 24.17
CA PHE A 297 2.90 1.06 25.18
C PHE A 297 1.69 0.63 26.02
N LYS A 298 0.95 -0.39 25.58
CA LYS A 298 -0.18 -0.97 26.34
C LYS A 298 0.26 -2.13 27.24
N CYS A 299 1.47 -2.67 27.04
CA CYS A 299 2.05 -3.70 27.89
C CYS A 299 2.56 -3.04 29.18
N LYS A 300 1.65 -2.81 30.13
CA LYS A 300 1.94 -2.13 31.40
C LYS A 300 1.09 -2.67 32.55
N PRO A 301 1.62 -2.70 33.79
CA PRO A 301 2.99 -2.37 34.17
C PRO A 301 3.99 -3.49 33.81
N LEU A 302 5.26 -3.13 33.63
CA LEU A 302 6.38 -4.05 33.39
C LEU A 302 7.27 -4.14 34.63
N ASN A 303 7.70 -5.36 34.96
CA ASN A 303 8.86 -5.58 35.83
C ASN A 303 10.14 -5.74 34.96
N ALA A 304 11.31 -5.87 35.57
CA ALA A 304 12.57 -5.98 34.83
C ALA A 304 12.61 -7.22 33.90
N VAL A 305 12.16 -8.37 34.40
CA VAL A 305 12.20 -9.66 33.68
C VAL A 305 11.21 -9.69 32.51
N GLY A 306 9.98 -9.21 32.71
CA GLY A 306 8.96 -9.09 31.67
C GLY A 306 9.35 -8.08 30.58
N ALA A 307 10.04 -7.00 30.95
CA ALA A 307 10.62 -6.09 29.97
C ALA A 307 11.77 -6.74 29.16
N GLU A 308 12.59 -7.57 29.80
CA GLU A 308 13.63 -8.37 29.13
C GLU A 308 13.03 -9.39 28.15
N GLN A 309 11.97 -10.10 28.56
CA GLN A 309 11.24 -11.02 27.69
C GLN A 309 10.62 -10.31 26.48
N LEU A 310 9.98 -9.15 26.68
CA LEU A 310 9.47 -8.32 25.58
C LEU A 310 10.59 -7.86 24.63
N LEU A 311 11.78 -7.55 25.16
CA LEU A 311 12.92 -7.14 24.35
C LEU A 311 13.41 -8.28 23.45
N LEU A 312 13.45 -9.52 23.99
CA LEU A 312 13.74 -10.72 23.21
C LEU A 312 12.68 -10.92 22.11
N ASP A 313 11.40 -10.83 22.45
CA ASP A 313 10.30 -10.98 21.50
C ASP A 313 10.37 -9.96 20.35
N VAL A 314 10.63 -8.69 20.66
CA VAL A 314 10.83 -7.62 19.67
C VAL A 314 12.04 -7.92 18.78
N HIS A 315 13.12 -8.45 19.34
CA HIS A 315 14.28 -8.87 18.57
C HIS A 315 13.93 -10.00 17.58
N MET A 316 13.14 -10.98 18.01
CA MET A 316 12.70 -12.08 17.13
C MET A 316 11.75 -11.61 16.02
N LEU A 317 10.87 -10.66 16.31
CA LEU A 317 10.06 -10.01 15.27
C LEU A 317 10.94 -9.22 14.29
N LYS A 318 12.02 -8.60 14.76
CA LYS A 318 12.97 -7.85 13.90
C LYS A 318 13.68 -8.79 12.93
N THR A 319 14.16 -9.93 13.38
CA THR A 319 14.80 -10.92 12.50
C THR A 319 13.81 -11.45 11.46
N ALA A 320 12.59 -11.80 11.88
CA ALA A 320 11.53 -12.24 10.99
C ALA A 320 11.16 -11.18 9.93
N LEU A 321 11.06 -9.91 10.33
CA LEU A 321 10.77 -8.81 9.40
C LEU A 321 11.94 -8.57 8.42
N LEU A 322 13.19 -8.71 8.85
CA LEU A 322 14.34 -8.58 7.96
C LEU A 322 14.37 -9.65 6.86
N ASP A 323 13.95 -10.87 7.20
CA ASP A 323 13.85 -12.00 6.28
C ASP A 323 12.55 -12.03 5.47
N LEU A 324 11.59 -11.14 5.77
CA LEU A 324 10.26 -11.13 5.16
C LEU A 324 10.31 -11.10 3.61
N PRO A 325 11.05 -10.21 2.93
CA PRO A 325 11.07 -10.18 1.46
C PRO A 325 11.74 -11.42 0.85
N SER A 326 12.48 -12.18 1.67
CA SER A 326 13.24 -13.35 1.27
C SER A 326 12.56 -14.66 1.70
N THR A 327 11.43 -14.57 2.41
CA THR A 327 10.75 -15.73 2.99
C THR A 327 10.29 -16.69 1.90
N GLY A 328 10.65 -17.96 2.07
CA GLY A 328 10.32 -19.07 1.18
C GLY A 328 11.13 -19.14 -0.12
N TYR A 329 12.15 -18.31 -0.35
CA TYR A 329 12.96 -18.44 -1.57
C TYR A 329 13.86 -19.68 -1.43
N GLN A 330 13.95 -20.50 -2.49
CA GLN A 330 14.90 -21.61 -2.50
C GLN A 330 16.35 -21.14 -2.57
N VAL A 331 16.60 -19.95 -3.15
CA VAL A 331 17.91 -19.31 -3.21
C VAL A 331 17.92 -18.09 -2.27
N PRO A 332 18.84 -18.00 -1.30
CA PRO A 332 18.88 -16.89 -0.36
C PRO A 332 19.15 -15.58 -1.11
N ARG A 333 18.13 -14.71 -1.14
CA ARG A 333 18.24 -13.35 -1.67
C ARG A 333 18.33 -12.38 -0.51
N LYS A 334 19.13 -11.32 -0.66
CA LYS A 334 19.16 -10.23 0.33
C LYS A 334 17.98 -9.30 0.11
N ALA A 335 17.37 -8.87 1.21
CA ALA A 335 16.33 -7.85 1.19
C ALA A 335 16.87 -6.51 0.62
N PRO A 336 16.04 -5.70 -0.05
CA PRO A 336 16.46 -4.40 -0.56
C PRO A 336 16.97 -3.47 0.55
N VAL A 337 18.03 -2.69 0.27
CA VAL A 337 18.66 -1.80 1.26
C VAL A 337 17.67 -0.81 1.89
N THR A 338 16.80 -0.22 1.08
CA THR A 338 15.76 0.71 1.55
C THR A 338 14.81 0.05 2.55
N TYR A 339 14.43 -1.21 2.29
CA TYR A 339 13.59 -2.00 3.17
C TYR A 339 14.29 -2.28 4.49
N THR A 340 15.51 -2.82 4.43
CA THR A 340 16.31 -3.15 5.62
C THR A 340 16.53 -1.94 6.51
N LYS A 341 16.81 -0.76 5.93
CA LYS A 341 16.97 0.48 6.69
C LYS A 341 15.72 0.86 7.50
N VAL A 342 14.53 0.72 6.90
CA VAL A 342 13.26 1.02 7.58
C VAL A 342 13.02 0.05 8.74
N VAL A 343 13.20 -1.26 8.52
CA VAL A 343 13.01 -2.28 9.57
C VAL A 343 14.01 -2.08 10.71
N VAL A 344 15.30 -1.89 10.41
CA VAL A 344 16.33 -1.69 11.44
C VAL A 344 16.04 -0.44 12.26
N LYS A 345 15.76 0.71 11.61
CA LYS A 345 15.47 1.96 12.32
C LYS A 345 14.22 1.84 13.19
N GLY A 346 13.13 1.30 12.63
CA GLY A 346 11.85 1.17 13.32
C GLY A 346 11.91 0.22 14.51
N MET A 347 12.53 -0.95 14.33
CA MET A 347 12.68 -1.93 15.42
C MET A 347 13.71 -1.49 16.46
N ALA A 348 14.76 -0.77 16.09
CA ALA A 348 15.71 -0.19 17.05
C ALA A 348 15.02 0.81 17.99
N ASN A 349 14.05 1.58 17.49
CA ASN A 349 13.21 2.45 18.32
C ASN A 349 12.39 1.63 19.35
N ALA A 350 11.75 0.54 18.93
CA ALA A 350 11.01 -0.36 19.82
C ALA A 350 11.91 -1.00 20.88
N GLU A 351 13.08 -1.52 20.47
CA GLU A 351 14.10 -2.07 21.38
C GLU A 351 14.57 -1.01 22.40
N MET A 352 14.77 0.24 21.96
CA MET A 352 15.23 1.32 22.83
C MET A 352 14.18 1.72 23.87
N ILE A 353 12.90 1.77 23.52
CA ILE A 353 11.81 2.02 24.47
C ILE A 353 11.88 1.01 25.62
N LEU A 354 12.01 -0.28 25.32
CA LEU A 354 12.09 -1.33 26.34
C LEU A 354 13.37 -1.22 27.19
N LYS A 355 14.52 -0.93 26.58
CA LYS A 355 15.78 -0.70 27.30
C LYS A 355 15.70 0.46 28.30
N ILE A 356 15.01 1.54 27.93
CA ILE A 356 14.76 2.67 28.83
C ILE A 356 13.81 2.26 29.97
N VAL A 357 12.78 1.48 29.69
CA VAL A 357 11.89 0.98 30.76
C VAL A 357 12.64 0.07 31.73
N MET A 358 13.64 -0.68 31.26
CA MET A 358 14.50 -1.53 32.10
C MET A 358 15.54 -0.75 32.92
N SER A 359 15.94 0.46 32.52
CA SER A 359 17.00 1.20 33.23
C SER A 359 16.59 1.59 34.65
N SER A 360 17.54 1.59 35.58
CA SER A 360 17.30 2.10 36.94
C SER A 360 17.00 3.60 36.91
N ILE A 361 16.11 4.05 37.81
CA ILE A 361 15.89 5.48 38.04
C ILE A 361 16.74 5.89 39.23
N GLU A 362 17.83 6.62 38.98
CA GLU A 362 18.63 7.24 40.04
C GLU A 362 18.07 8.61 40.41
N SER A 363 17.81 9.45 39.41
CA SER A 363 17.18 10.75 39.56
C SER A 363 16.21 11.03 38.39
N ALA A 364 15.19 11.87 38.62
CA ALA A 364 14.27 12.26 37.56
C ALA A 364 15.01 12.98 36.41
N THR A 365 16.01 13.79 36.75
CA THR A 365 16.75 14.62 35.78
C THR A 365 17.58 13.76 34.86
N ASP A 366 18.28 12.77 35.41
CA ASP A 366 19.16 11.90 34.65
C ASP A 366 18.36 10.93 33.78
N PHE A 367 17.22 10.44 34.30
CA PHE A 367 16.31 9.62 33.52
C PHE A 367 15.71 10.36 32.31
N VAL A 368 15.28 11.62 32.50
CA VAL A 368 14.77 12.46 31.40
C VAL A 368 15.86 12.72 30.35
N LYS A 369 17.10 13.02 30.78
CA LYS A 369 18.24 13.18 29.87
C LYS A 369 18.52 11.90 29.09
N GLN A 370 18.55 10.74 29.76
CA GLN A 370 18.73 9.44 29.12
C GLN A 370 17.66 9.20 28.04
N CYS A 371 16.39 9.46 28.35
CA CYS A 371 15.28 9.32 27.40
C CYS A 371 15.48 10.19 26.16
N ARG A 372 15.86 11.47 26.33
CA ARG A 372 16.10 12.40 25.20
C ARG A 372 17.32 12.02 24.36
N MET A 373 18.39 11.52 25.00
CA MET A 373 19.60 11.10 24.30
C MET A 373 19.34 9.88 23.41
N HIS A 374 18.55 8.93 23.90
CA HIS A 374 18.27 7.70 23.17
C HIS A 374 17.06 7.78 22.25
N LEU A 375 16.09 8.65 22.55
CA LEU A 375 14.88 8.92 21.78
C LEU A 375 14.75 10.44 21.53
N PRO A 376 15.48 11.01 20.56
CA PRO A 376 15.51 12.45 20.32
C PRO A 376 14.14 13.03 19.89
N ASP A 377 13.35 12.24 19.15
CA ASP A 377 12.04 12.64 18.62
C ASP A 377 10.87 12.38 19.60
N LEU A 378 11.18 11.97 20.85
CA LEU A 378 10.18 11.56 21.84
C LEU A 378 9.23 12.70 22.21
N GLN A 379 7.93 12.46 22.03
CA GLN A 379 6.88 13.42 22.39
C GLN A 379 6.49 13.29 23.87
N SER A 380 5.98 14.36 24.49
CA SER A 380 5.58 14.32 25.92
C SER A 380 4.50 13.26 26.20
N SER A 381 3.62 12.99 25.23
CA SER A 381 2.58 11.95 25.33
C SER A 381 3.15 10.53 25.29
N GLU A 382 4.26 10.32 24.58
CA GLU A 382 4.97 9.03 24.53
C GLU A 382 5.84 8.84 25.77
N PHE A 383 6.50 9.89 26.24
CA PHE A 383 7.24 9.86 27.50
C PHE A 383 6.34 9.49 28.68
N GLN A 384 5.13 10.05 28.73
CA GLN A 384 4.09 9.66 29.69
C GLN A 384 3.75 8.16 29.64
N LYS A 385 3.71 7.55 28.45
CA LYS A 385 3.47 6.11 28.29
C LYS A 385 4.67 5.28 28.77
N ILE A 386 5.90 5.73 28.58
CA ILE A 386 7.12 5.08 29.10
C ILE A 386 7.09 5.04 30.64
N LEU A 387 6.73 6.16 31.29
CA LEU A 387 6.58 6.21 32.75
C LEU A 387 5.48 5.26 33.26
N ASP A 388 4.37 5.17 32.52
CA ASP A 388 3.28 4.23 32.81
C ASP A 388 3.73 2.75 32.65
N MET A 389 4.51 2.44 31.61
CA MET A 389 5.08 1.10 31.40
C MET A 389 5.98 0.69 32.55
N LYS A 390 6.78 1.64 33.07
CA LYS A 390 7.66 1.41 34.22
C LYS A 390 6.92 1.22 35.55
N GLY A 391 5.60 1.50 35.59
CA GLY A 391 4.75 1.30 36.76
C GLY A 391 4.81 2.43 37.80
N LEU A 392 5.33 3.61 37.44
CA LEU A 392 5.37 4.77 38.35
C LEU A 392 3.97 5.29 38.68
N LYS A 393 3.75 5.72 39.92
CA LYS A 393 2.46 6.30 40.34
C LYS A 393 2.26 7.67 39.72
N LYS A 394 1.01 8.07 39.47
CA LYS A 394 0.68 9.38 38.88
C LYS A 394 1.26 10.57 39.65
N THR A 395 1.37 10.48 40.97
CA THR A 395 1.99 11.50 41.82
C THR A 395 3.49 11.65 41.56
N GLU A 396 4.20 10.54 41.38
CA GLU A 396 5.64 10.51 41.11
C GLU A 396 5.95 11.03 39.71
N GLN A 397 5.08 10.72 38.74
CA GLN A 397 5.24 11.11 37.35
C GLN A 397 5.26 12.63 37.13
N VAL A 398 4.60 13.43 37.99
CA VAL A 398 4.52 14.90 37.85
C VAL A 398 5.92 15.52 37.74
N GLN A 399 6.84 15.11 38.62
CA GLN A 399 8.21 15.62 38.64
C GLN A 399 8.96 15.32 37.33
N PHE A 400 8.81 14.11 36.79
CA PHE A 400 9.45 13.73 35.51
C PHE A 400 8.89 14.54 34.34
N LEU A 401 7.57 14.75 34.30
CA LEU A 401 6.91 15.49 33.23
C LEU A 401 7.32 16.98 33.24
N GLU A 402 7.44 17.58 34.41
CA GLU A 402 7.89 18.96 34.55
C GLU A 402 9.32 19.13 34.05
N GLN A 403 10.23 18.24 34.45
CA GLN A 403 11.61 18.27 33.97
C GLN A 403 11.71 18.01 32.46
N PHE A 404 10.90 17.09 31.95
CA PHE A 404 10.83 16.82 30.50
C PHE A 404 10.40 18.07 29.71
N LYS A 405 9.41 18.82 30.21
CA LYS A 405 8.96 20.08 29.60
C LYS A 405 9.99 21.20 29.71
N GLN A 406 10.68 21.31 30.86
CA GLN A 406 11.73 22.32 31.06
C GLN A 406 12.88 22.12 30.06
N LEU A 407 13.35 20.88 29.89
CA LEU A 407 14.36 20.56 28.87
C LEU A 407 13.85 20.77 27.44
N GLU A 408 12.58 20.48 27.17
CA GLU A 408 11.97 20.76 25.85
C GLU A 408 11.99 22.25 25.52
N ASN A 409 11.61 23.09 26.48
CA ASN A 409 11.59 24.54 26.33
C ASN A 409 13.01 25.11 26.21
N ALA A 410 13.98 24.58 26.98
CA ALA A 410 15.39 24.98 26.89
C ALA A 410 16.00 24.64 25.52
N THR A 411 15.64 23.50 24.94
CA THR A 411 16.10 23.08 23.61
C THR A 411 15.46 23.94 22.51
N LYS A 412 14.16 24.28 22.64
CA LYS A 412 13.48 25.19 21.71
C LYS A 412 14.00 26.64 21.82
N SER A 413 14.29 27.13 23.03
CA SER A 413 14.88 28.46 23.21
C SER A 413 16.31 28.55 22.67
N HIS A 414 17.10 27.47 22.71
CA HIS A 414 18.43 27.45 22.10
C HIS A 414 18.41 27.49 20.57
N VAL A 415 17.38 26.91 19.94
CA VAL A 415 17.17 26.99 18.48
C VAL A 415 16.65 28.37 18.05
N VAL A 416 15.90 29.07 18.90
CA VAL A 416 15.42 30.44 18.64
C VAL A 416 16.50 31.51 18.90
N HIS A 417 17.53 31.20 19.70
CA HIS A 417 18.61 32.15 20.00
C HIS A 417 19.74 32.19 18.97
N ASP A 418 19.67 31.41 17.88
CA ASP A 418 20.49 31.66 16.68
C ASP A 418 19.87 32.85 15.92
N SER A 419 20.07 34.03 16.50
CA SER A 419 19.56 35.32 16.02
C SER A 419 20.20 35.70 14.67
N PRO A 420 19.48 36.36 13.74
CA PRO A 420 19.99 36.78 12.42
C PRO A 420 21.22 37.71 12.45
N GLU A 421 21.62 38.19 13.62
CA GLU A 421 22.87 38.94 13.81
C GLU A 421 24.14 38.10 13.56
N HIS A 422 24.10 36.78 13.85
CA HIS A 422 25.25 35.89 13.65
C HIS A 422 25.46 35.54 12.16
N GLU A 423 24.39 35.56 11.36
CA GLU A 423 24.40 35.43 9.90
C GLU A 423 24.94 36.70 9.23
N ALA A 424 24.50 37.88 9.69
CA ALA A 424 24.96 39.18 9.17
C ALA A 424 26.47 39.41 9.39
N GLY A 425 27.02 38.92 10.51
CA GLY A 425 28.45 38.96 10.79
C GLY A 425 29.29 38.05 9.88
N ARG A 426 28.75 36.90 9.46
CA ARG A 426 29.40 35.96 8.52
C ARG A 426 29.38 36.50 7.09
N ILE A 427 28.27 37.09 6.65
CA ILE A 427 28.12 37.70 5.33
C ILE A 427 29.08 38.90 5.17
N LYS A 428 29.19 39.78 6.17
CA LYS A 428 30.17 40.89 6.16
C LYS A 428 31.63 40.43 6.12
N ARG A 429 31.97 39.28 6.71
CA ARG A 429 33.32 38.70 6.64
C ARG A 429 33.61 38.12 5.25
N LEU A 430 32.63 37.49 4.60
CA LEU A 430 32.72 37.00 3.23
C LEU A 430 32.89 38.14 2.22
N GLU A 431 32.14 39.22 2.34
CA GLU A 431 32.28 40.40 1.46
C GLU A 431 33.66 41.07 1.57
N LYS A 432 34.23 41.13 2.78
CA LYS A 432 35.60 41.64 2.98
C LYS A 432 36.68 40.74 2.36
N LEU A 433 36.44 39.43 2.24
CA LEU A 433 37.38 38.51 1.60
C LEU A 433 37.27 38.55 0.07
N VAL A 434 36.07 38.79 -0.47
CA VAL A 434 35.86 38.94 -1.92
C VAL A 434 36.44 40.27 -2.43
N LYS A 435 36.28 41.37 -1.69
CA LYS A 435 36.91 42.67 -2.02
C LYS A 435 38.44 42.70 -1.90
N LYS A 436 39.07 41.66 -1.35
CA LYS A 436 40.53 41.53 -1.28
C LYS A 436 41.13 40.71 -2.43
N ARG A 437 40.29 40.14 -3.31
CA ARG A 437 40.69 39.34 -4.48
C ARG A 437 40.34 39.98 -5.83
N VAL A 438 39.80 41.19 -5.82
CA VAL A 438 39.69 42.10 -6.97
C VAL A 438 40.54 43.31 -6.65
#